data_AF-A0A1V0I109-F1
#
_entry.id   AF-A0A1V0I109-F1
#
_cell.length_a   1.000
_cell.length_b   1.000
_cell.length_c   1.000
_cell.angle_alpha   90.00
_cell.angle_beta   90.00
_cell.angle_gamma   90.00
#
_symmetry.space_group_name_H-M   'P 1'
#
loop_
_entity.id
_entity.type
_entity.pdbx_description
1 polymer ?
#
loop_
_entity_poly.entity_id
_entity_poly.type
_entity_poly.pdbx_seq_one_letter_code
_entity_poly.pdbx_strand_id
1 'polypeptide(L)'
;MKRGNSLRTNSRPRQIVRNSLQVNVIAIVDVARAIYSETLDDAVIFVDNSVTPEGKPSPGRGTTALKTQCLEGMVINWIVYPVGPYGVPAPVSIADITFDEPICLKLQSYGAIVTAHSPDVIPGVTPSYDYWAGMVRPEVEPNTYGYRIEFQIGAQRMGISTPAVTISTIPAPEKASGERGKAQYILG
;
A
#
# COMPACT_ATOMS: atom_id res chain seq x y z
N MET A 1 13.29 -48.07 -31.53
CA MET A 1 13.14 -47.48 -30.18
C MET A 1 13.55 -46.00 -30.22
N LYS A 2 12.60 -45.06 -30.21
CA LYS A 2 12.86 -43.63 -30.03
C LYS A 2 12.09 -43.19 -28.78
N ARG A 3 12.81 -42.77 -27.73
CA ARG A 3 12.21 -42.27 -26.48
C ARG A 3 11.65 -40.88 -26.74
N GLY A 4 10.33 -40.72 -26.66
CA GLY A 4 9.67 -39.43 -26.70
C GLY A 4 9.89 -38.69 -25.38
N ASN A 5 10.56 -37.54 -25.43
CA ASN A 5 10.63 -36.62 -24.32
C ASN A 5 9.28 -35.90 -24.22
N SER A 6 8.44 -36.37 -23.30
CA SER A 6 7.23 -35.67 -22.87
C SER A 6 7.64 -34.39 -22.17
N LEU A 7 7.44 -33.25 -22.83
CA LEU A 7 7.47 -31.93 -22.22
C LEU A 7 6.36 -31.90 -21.16
N ARG A 8 6.75 -32.06 -19.90
CA ARG A 8 5.89 -31.76 -18.75
C ARG A 8 5.53 -30.29 -18.84
N THR A 9 4.33 -29.99 -19.30
CA THR A 9 3.72 -28.68 -19.14
C THR A 9 3.53 -28.45 -17.64
N ASN A 10 4.42 -27.67 -17.03
CA ASN A 10 4.21 -27.16 -15.69
C ASN A 10 3.02 -26.20 -15.74
N SER A 11 1.81 -26.72 -15.64
CA SER A 11 0.60 -25.96 -15.32
C SER A 11 0.64 -25.60 -13.83
N ARG A 12 1.63 -24.80 -13.43
CA ARG A 12 1.47 -24.00 -12.21
C ARG A 12 0.30 -23.05 -12.54
N PRO A 13 -0.78 -23.03 -11.75
CA PRO A 13 -1.74 -21.94 -11.85
C PRO A 13 -0.93 -20.66 -11.84
N ARG A 14 -1.13 -19.75 -12.82
CA ARG A 14 -0.52 -18.42 -12.79
C ARG A 14 -0.75 -17.90 -11.39
N GLN A 15 0.34 -17.76 -10.63
CA GLN A 15 0.30 -17.40 -9.23
C GLN A 15 -0.50 -16.12 -9.16
N ILE A 16 -1.74 -16.21 -8.67
CA ILE A 16 -2.59 -15.05 -8.48
C ILE A 16 -1.83 -14.23 -7.45
N VAL A 17 -1.17 -13.18 -7.92
CA VAL A 17 -0.47 -12.22 -7.08
C VAL A 17 -1.56 -11.53 -6.29
N ARG A 18 -1.89 -12.07 -5.12
CA ARG A 18 -2.84 -11.46 -4.21
C ARG A 18 -2.08 -10.38 -3.46
N ASN A 19 -2.38 -9.12 -3.74
CA ASN A 19 -2.09 -8.07 -2.77
C ASN A 19 -2.74 -8.50 -1.43
N SER A 20 -2.04 -8.25 -0.32
CA SER A 20 -2.62 -8.42 1.02
C SER A 20 -3.93 -7.63 1.10
N LEU A 21 -4.95 -8.13 1.82
CA LEU A 21 -6.20 -7.37 2.05
C LEU A 21 -5.95 -5.96 2.60
N GLN A 22 -4.77 -5.74 3.17
CA GLN A 22 -4.27 -4.46 3.65
C GLN A 22 -2.97 -4.08 2.92
N VAL A 23 -2.96 -2.88 2.34
CA VAL A 23 -1.77 -2.24 1.75
C VAL A 23 -1.26 -1.18 2.71
N ASN A 24 0.04 -1.15 2.95
CA ASN A 24 0.70 -0.13 3.75
C ASN A 24 1.48 0.78 2.82
N VAL A 25 1.21 2.08 2.91
CA VAL A 25 1.97 3.17 2.29
C VAL A 25 2.76 3.84 3.40
N ILE A 26 4.09 3.90 3.25
CA ILE A 26 5.00 4.52 4.21
C ILE A 26 5.56 5.78 3.56
N ALA A 27 5.30 6.92 4.18
CA ALA A 27 5.93 8.19 3.87
C ALA A 27 7.21 8.32 4.72
N ILE A 28 8.37 8.30 4.08
CA ILE A 28 9.66 8.52 4.75
C ILE A 28 9.98 10.00 4.59
N VAL A 29 10.03 10.73 5.70
CA VAL A 29 10.20 12.20 5.71
C VAL A 29 11.56 12.57 6.30
N ASP A 30 12.43 13.19 5.50
CA ASP A 30 13.62 13.87 5.99
C ASP A 30 13.21 15.21 6.63
N VAL A 31 13.17 15.22 7.96
CA VAL A 31 12.62 16.34 8.72
C VAL A 31 13.53 17.57 8.65
N ALA A 32 14.85 17.37 8.69
CA ALA A 32 15.81 18.47 8.61
C ALA A 32 15.73 19.15 7.24
N ARG A 33 15.67 18.35 6.17
CA ARG A 33 15.52 18.89 4.82
C ARG A 33 14.18 19.61 4.64
N ALA A 34 13.08 19.00 5.07
CA ALA A 34 11.75 19.59 4.94
C ALA A 34 11.66 20.98 5.61
N ILE A 35 12.14 21.09 6.86
CA ILE A 35 12.15 22.36 7.60
C ILE A 35 13.06 23.39 6.93
N TYR A 36 14.26 22.98 6.48
CA TYR A 36 15.22 23.89 5.87
C TYR A 36 14.74 24.43 4.51
N SER A 37 14.13 23.58 3.68
CA SER A 37 13.65 23.98 2.35
C SER A 37 12.21 24.47 2.31
N GLU A 38 11.48 24.38 3.43
CA GLU A 38 10.05 24.71 3.54
C GLU A 38 9.16 24.01 2.48
N THR A 39 9.58 22.83 2.04
CA THR A 39 8.88 22.02 1.03
C THR A 39 9.18 20.53 1.23
N LEU A 40 8.31 19.68 0.69
CA LEU A 40 8.45 18.22 0.70
C LEU A 40 9.06 17.64 -0.58
N ASP A 41 9.22 18.43 -1.65
CA ASP A 41 9.53 17.92 -2.99
C ASP A 41 10.76 16.98 -3.05
N ASP A 42 11.79 17.27 -2.25
CA ASP A 42 12.96 16.41 -2.10
C ASP A 42 13.17 15.89 -0.67
N ALA A 43 12.18 16.09 0.20
CA ALA A 43 12.25 15.74 1.62
C ALA A 43 11.31 14.58 1.98
N VAL A 44 10.51 14.08 1.04
CA VAL A 44 9.67 12.90 1.25
C VAL A 44 9.83 11.90 0.11
N ILE A 45 9.82 10.62 0.46
CA ILE A 45 9.63 9.53 -0.50
C ILE A 45 8.55 8.59 0.02
N PHE A 46 7.82 7.97 -0.90
CA PHE A 46 6.79 7.00 -0.55
C PHE A 46 7.19 5.59 -0.99
N VAL A 47 6.96 4.62 -0.12
CA VAL A 47 7.09 3.20 -0.42
C VAL A 47 5.84 2.45 0.00
N ASP A 48 5.56 1.33 -0.64
CA ASP A 48 4.45 0.47 -0.27
C ASP A 48 4.81 -1.01 -0.33
N ASN A 49 3.87 -1.85 0.09
CA ASN A 49 3.95 -3.30 -0.03
C ASN A 49 3.01 -3.87 -1.10
N SER A 50 2.41 -3.04 -1.94
CA SER A 50 1.59 -3.51 -3.06
C SER A 50 2.45 -3.88 -4.26
N VAL A 51 1.87 -4.69 -5.14
CA VAL A 51 2.46 -5.09 -6.41
C VAL A 51 1.45 -4.91 -7.54
N THR A 52 1.96 -4.67 -8.75
CA THR A 52 1.16 -4.60 -9.97
C THR A 52 0.58 -5.98 -10.28
N PRO A 53 -0.42 -6.09 -11.18
CA PRO A 53 -0.94 -7.39 -11.61
C PRO A 53 0.13 -8.35 -12.16
N GLU A 54 1.23 -7.83 -12.69
CA GLU A 54 2.38 -8.60 -13.18
C GLU A 54 3.40 -8.97 -12.08
N GLY A 55 3.12 -8.63 -10.82
CA GLY A 55 4.00 -8.91 -9.69
C GLY A 55 5.21 -7.98 -9.57
N LYS A 56 5.17 -6.80 -10.18
CA LYS A 56 6.23 -5.79 -10.09
C LYS A 56 5.96 -4.80 -8.95
N PRO A 57 6.98 -4.09 -8.44
CA PRO A 57 6.76 -2.98 -7.51
C PRO A 57 5.85 -1.90 -8.13
N SER A 58 5.10 -1.20 -7.27
CA SER A 58 4.31 -0.03 -7.66
C SER A 58 5.14 0.99 -8.45
N PRO A 59 4.61 1.59 -9.54
CA PRO A 59 5.29 2.67 -10.24
C PRO A 59 5.60 3.85 -9.31
N GLY A 60 6.77 4.47 -9.45
CA GLY A 60 7.17 5.62 -8.63
C GLY A 60 7.55 5.29 -7.18
N ARG A 61 7.66 4.00 -6.81
CA ARG A 61 8.12 3.60 -5.47
C ARG A 61 9.52 4.15 -5.19
N GLY A 62 9.68 4.75 -4.01
CA GLY A 62 10.89 5.46 -3.60
C GLY A 62 10.95 6.90 -4.11
N THR A 63 9.85 7.44 -4.64
CA THR A 63 9.74 8.84 -5.08
C THR A 63 8.49 9.49 -4.48
N THR A 64 8.27 10.77 -4.76
CA THR A 64 7.05 11.49 -4.38
C THR A 64 5.83 11.05 -5.19
N ALA A 65 6.03 10.55 -6.41
CA ALA A 65 4.99 10.18 -7.37
C ALA A 65 4.61 8.68 -7.32
N LEU A 66 4.62 8.06 -6.13
CA LEU A 66 4.23 6.67 -5.93
C LEU A 66 2.77 6.45 -6.39
N LYS A 67 2.55 5.37 -7.16
CA LYS A 67 1.23 4.90 -7.59
C LYS A 67 0.92 3.55 -6.96
N THR A 68 0.35 3.58 -5.75
CA THR A 68 0.04 2.39 -4.98
C THR A 68 -1.04 1.55 -5.64
N GLN A 69 -0.84 0.23 -5.70
CA GLN A 69 -1.75 -0.69 -6.39
C GLN A 69 -2.78 -1.25 -5.41
N CYS A 70 -4.06 -1.10 -5.73
CA CYS A 70 -5.17 -1.55 -4.89
C CYS A 70 -6.30 -2.17 -5.73
N LEU A 71 -7.17 -2.87 -5.02
CA LEU A 71 -8.45 -3.39 -5.50
C LEU A 71 -9.55 -2.82 -4.62
N GLU A 72 -10.78 -2.89 -5.12
CA GLU A 72 -11.97 -2.57 -4.35
C GLU A 72 -12.05 -3.39 -3.05
N GLY A 73 -12.52 -2.75 -1.97
CA GLY A 73 -12.68 -3.36 -0.65
C GLY A 73 -11.38 -3.56 0.13
N MET A 74 -10.21 -3.31 -0.46
CA MET A 74 -8.94 -3.36 0.28
C MET A 74 -8.81 -2.18 1.24
N VAL A 75 -8.10 -2.40 2.35
CA VAL A 75 -7.74 -1.33 3.27
C VAL A 75 -6.37 -0.78 2.91
N ILE A 76 -6.23 0.53 2.90
CA ILE A 76 -4.96 1.22 2.76
C ILE A 76 -4.63 1.89 4.08
N ASN A 77 -3.43 1.64 4.59
CA ASN A 77 -2.88 2.29 5.78
C ASN A 77 -1.74 3.22 5.35
N TRP A 78 -1.82 4.49 5.72
CA TRP A 78 -0.74 5.46 5.56
C TRP A 78 -0.02 5.65 6.88
N ILE A 79 1.29 5.45 6.85
CA ILE A 79 2.18 5.53 7.99
C ILE A 79 3.25 6.56 7.67
N VAL A 80 3.61 7.41 8.64
CA VAL A 80 4.76 8.30 8.51
C VAL A 80 5.95 7.74 9.28
N TYR A 81 7.11 7.73 8.64
CA TYR A 81 8.39 7.36 9.23
C TYR A 81 9.32 8.59 9.17
N PRO A 82 9.43 9.36 10.27
CA PRO A 82 10.31 10.52 10.31
C PRO A 82 11.78 10.09 10.43
N VAL A 83 12.61 10.65 9.56
CA VAL A 83 14.08 10.59 9.66
C VAL A 83 14.53 11.94 10.21
N GLY A 84 14.85 11.97 11.50
CA GLY A 84 15.36 13.18 12.13
C GLY A 84 16.88 13.34 11.97
N PRO A 85 17.40 14.54 12.26
CA PRO A 85 18.81 14.85 12.11
C PRO A 85 19.65 13.95 13.02
N TYR A 86 20.69 13.33 12.45
CA TYR A 86 21.62 12.46 13.17
C TYR A 86 20.96 11.27 13.92
N GLY A 87 19.79 10.83 13.46
CA GLY A 87 19.06 9.70 14.07
C GLY A 87 18.25 10.07 15.31
N VAL A 88 18.11 11.36 15.64
CA VAL A 88 17.24 11.82 16.73
C VAL A 88 15.79 11.77 16.25
N PRO A 89 14.87 11.07 16.95
CA PRO A 89 13.45 11.06 16.56
C PRO A 89 12.87 12.48 16.54
N ALA A 90 12.21 12.83 15.45
CA ALA A 90 11.49 14.09 15.31
C ALA A 90 9.98 13.83 15.23
N PRO A 91 9.14 14.59 15.96
CA PRO A 91 7.71 14.38 15.94
C PRO A 91 7.15 14.81 14.58
N VAL A 92 6.60 13.85 13.83
CA VAL A 92 5.85 14.08 12.61
C VAL A 92 4.58 13.25 12.66
N SER A 93 3.45 13.86 12.30
CA SER A 93 2.18 13.15 12.13
C SER A 93 1.55 13.50 10.78
N ILE A 94 0.70 12.62 10.28
CA ILE A 94 -0.16 12.92 9.14
C ILE A 94 -1.32 13.77 9.66
N ALA A 95 -1.43 15.00 9.15
CA ALA A 95 -2.45 15.96 9.53
C ALA A 95 -3.75 15.77 8.73
N ASP A 96 -3.64 15.41 7.45
CA ASP A 96 -4.79 15.17 6.58
C ASP A 96 -4.43 14.33 5.34
N ILE A 97 -5.41 13.60 4.81
CA ILE A 97 -5.35 12.95 3.49
C ILE A 97 -6.64 13.26 2.75
N THR A 98 -6.51 13.91 1.61
CA THR A 98 -7.64 14.29 0.76
C THR A 98 -7.44 13.78 -0.65
N PHE A 99 -8.44 13.07 -1.17
CA PHE A 99 -8.53 12.70 -2.59
C PHE A 99 -9.42 13.69 -3.34
N ASP A 100 -9.13 13.91 -4.62
CA ASP A 100 -10.01 14.72 -5.49
C ASP A 100 -11.41 14.09 -5.60
N GLU A 101 -11.45 12.75 -5.64
CA GLU A 101 -12.67 11.95 -5.60
C GLU A 101 -12.67 11.05 -4.36
N PRO A 102 -13.78 10.96 -3.60
CA PRO A 102 -13.81 10.19 -2.37
C PRO A 102 -13.84 8.68 -2.65
N ILE A 103 -12.66 8.08 -2.79
CA ILE A 103 -12.50 6.65 -3.08
C ILE A 103 -12.46 5.75 -1.83
N CYS A 104 -12.31 6.34 -0.64
CA CYS A 104 -12.20 5.58 0.61
C CYS A 104 -13.40 5.80 1.54
N LEU A 105 -13.87 4.72 2.16
CA LEU A 105 -14.74 4.75 3.34
C LEU A 105 -13.90 4.90 4.60
N LYS A 106 -14.37 5.73 5.53
CA LYS A 106 -13.76 5.94 6.85
C LYS A 106 -12.27 6.27 6.78
N LEU A 107 -11.89 7.12 5.82
CA LEU A 107 -10.54 7.67 5.76
C LEU A 107 -10.32 8.60 6.96
N GLN A 108 -9.57 8.14 7.95
CA GLN A 108 -9.34 8.88 9.18
C GLN A 108 -8.06 8.42 9.87
N SER A 109 -7.62 9.20 10.85
CA SER A 109 -6.54 8.81 11.76
C SER A 109 -7.02 7.74 12.74
N TYR A 110 -6.19 6.72 12.93
CA TYR A 110 -6.29 5.73 13.98
C TYR A 110 -5.06 5.90 14.87
N GLY A 111 -5.31 6.18 16.14
CA GLY A 111 -4.25 6.35 17.13
C GLY A 111 -3.53 5.03 17.39
N ALA A 112 -2.27 5.12 17.83
CA ALA A 112 -1.58 3.98 18.42
C ALA A 112 -2.37 3.41 19.61
N ILE A 113 -2.23 2.10 19.84
CA ILE A 113 -2.73 1.45 21.07
C ILE A 113 -2.30 2.32 22.26
N VAL A 114 -3.24 2.62 23.16
CA VAL A 114 -2.96 3.34 24.41
C VAL A 114 -1.87 2.55 25.16
N THR A 115 -0.63 2.96 24.96
CA THR A 115 0.56 2.27 25.46
C THR A 115 0.60 2.24 26.98
N ALA A 116 -0.15 3.14 27.63
CA ALA A 116 -0.32 3.20 29.08
C ALA A 116 -0.98 1.94 29.69
N HIS A 117 -1.59 1.05 28.90
CA HIS A 117 -2.32 -0.11 29.41
C HIS A 117 -1.88 -1.46 28.83
N SER A 118 -0.91 -1.47 27.91
CA SER A 118 -0.43 -2.72 27.33
C SER A 118 0.74 -3.28 28.16
N PRO A 119 0.62 -4.49 28.73
CA PRO A 119 1.70 -5.11 29.50
C PRO A 119 2.94 -5.44 28.64
N ASP A 120 2.80 -5.39 27.30
CA ASP A 120 3.85 -5.70 26.33
C ASP A 120 4.56 -4.44 25.78
N VAL A 121 4.26 -3.26 26.34
CA VAL A 121 4.98 -2.03 25.98
C VAL A 121 6.30 -1.98 26.71
N ILE A 122 7.38 -2.05 25.94
CA ILE A 122 8.74 -1.79 26.40
C ILE A 122 9.08 -0.36 25.98
N PRO A 123 9.21 0.59 26.91
CA PRO A 123 9.59 1.97 26.60
C PRO A 123 10.88 2.02 25.76
N GLY A 124 10.84 2.74 24.64
CA GLY A 124 11.97 2.87 23.72
C GLY A 124 12.18 1.67 22.77
N VAL A 125 11.37 0.61 22.87
CA VAL A 125 11.45 -0.58 22.00
C VAL A 125 10.14 -0.82 21.27
N THR A 126 8.99 -0.71 21.94
CA THR A 126 7.69 -0.90 21.31
C THR A 126 7.33 0.33 20.48
N PRO A 127 7.25 0.22 19.15
CA PRO A 127 6.91 1.36 18.32
C PRO A 127 5.41 1.69 18.47
N SER A 128 5.13 2.98 18.69
CA SER A 128 3.79 3.54 18.73
C SER A 128 3.64 4.43 17.51
N TYR A 129 2.84 3.99 16.52
CA TYR A 129 2.59 4.76 15.31
C TYR A 129 1.11 5.13 15.23
N ASP A 130 0.84 6.42 15.13
CA ASP A 130 -0.43 6.88 14.58
C ASP A 130 -0.38 6.64 13.07
N TYR A 131 -1.48 6.11 12.54
CA TYR A 131 -1.61 5.86 11.10
C TYR A 131 -2.96 6.36 10.63
N TRP A 132 -3.04 6.69 9.34
CA TRP A 132 -4.32 6.93 8.70
C TRP A 132 -4.74 5.66 7.98
N ALA A 133 -6.03 5.36 7.94
CA ALA A 133 -6.51 4.26 7.15
C ALA A 133 -7.86 4.56 6.51
N GLY A 134 -8.10 3.93 5.37
CA GLY A 134 -9.36 3.99 4.65
C GLY A 134 -9.58 2.69 3.87
N MET A 135 -10.83 2.26 3.75
CA MET A 135 -11.19 1.13 2.91
C MET A 135 -11.57 1.64 1.53
N VAL A 136 -10.94 1.12 0.48
CA VAL A 136 -11.35 1.40 -0.90
C VAL A 136 -12.81 1.00 -1.06
N ARG A 137 -13.64 1.95 -1.47
CA ARG A 137 -15.09 1.77 -1.66
C ARG A 137 -15.36 0.60 -2.62
N PRO A 138 -16.40 -0.21 -2.36
CA PRO A 138 -16.98 -1.05 -3.40
C PRO A 138 -17.44 -0.17 -4.56
N GLU A 139 -17.36 -0.69 -5.78
CA GLU A 139 -17.87 -0.05 -7.01
C GLU A 139 -17.15 1.26 -7.39
N VAL A 140 -15.97 1.52 -6.83
CA VAL A 140 -15.14 2.60 -7.32
C VAL A 140 -14.55 2.20 -8.67
N GLU A 141 -14.68 3.08 -9.66
CA GLU A 141 -14.25 2.77 -11.02
C GLU A 141 -12.74 2.48 -11.08
N PRO A 142 -12.31 1.54 -11.94
CA PRO A 142 -10.88 1.30 -12.15
C PRO A 142 -10.20 2.54 -12.75
N ASN A 143 -9.38 3.22 -11.96
CA ASN A 143 -8.62 4.39 -12.38
C ASN A 143 -7.42 4.67 -11.46
N THR A 144 -6.63 5.69 -11.78
CA THR A 144 -5.61 6.27 -10.90
C THR A 144 -6.15 7.54 -10.27
N TYR A 145 -6.21 7.54 -8.94
CA TYR A 145 -6.75 8.62 -8.12
C TYR A 145 -5.61 9.32 -7.38
N GLY A 146 -5.36 10.58 -7.72
CA GLY A 146 -4.40 11.42 -7.00
C GLY A 146 -4.92 11.77 -5.61
N TYR A 147 -4.01 11.98 -4.67
CA TYR A 147 -4.34 12.52 -3.35
C TYR A 147 -3.30 13.51 -2.87
N ARG A 148 -3.77 14.44 -2.04
CA ARG A 148 -2.93 15.30 -1.21
C ARG A 148 -2.78 14.66 0.17
N ILE A 149 -1.54 14.56 0.63
CA ILE A 149 -1.23 14.22 2.01
C ILE A 149 -0.50 15.37 2.68
N GLU A 150 -0.92 15.72 3.88
CA GLU A 150 -0.33 16.79 4.68
C GLU A 150 0.26 16.24 5.97
N PHE A 151 1.42 16.75 6.34
CA PHE A 151 2.15 16.39 7.55
C PHE A 151 2.25 17.59 8.48
N GLN A 152 2.10 17.34 9.78
CA GLN A 152 2.50 18.28 10.82
C GLN A 152 3.96 17.97 11.19
N ILE A 153 4.85 18.92 10.92
CA ILE A 153 6.30 18.82 11.19
C ILE A 153 6.66 19.97 12.13
N GLY A 154 6.80 19.68 13.43
CA GLY A 154 6.94 20.72 14.45
C GLY A 154 5.75 21.69 14.41
N ALA A 155 6.01 22.99 14.20
CA ALA A 155 4.97 24.02 14.05
C ALA A 155 4.46 24.20 12.61
N GLN A 156 5.10 23.56 11.62
CA GLN A 156 4.78 23.76 10.21
C GLN A 156 3.87 22.65 9.68
N ARG A 157 2.95 23.02 8.79
CA ARG A 157 2.09 22.09 8.05
C ARG A 157 2.51 22.11 6.59
N MET A 158 2.94 20.97 6.06
CA MET A 158 3.42 20.83 4.69
C MET A 158 2.66 19.72 3.98
N GLY A 159 2.41 19.87 2.68
CA GLY A 159 1.65 18.89 1.93
C GLY A 159 2.18 18.65 0.53
N ILE A 160 1.94 17.44 0.03
CA ILE A 160 2.34 17.00 -1.30
C ILE A 160 1.17 16.30 -1.99
N SER A 161 1.03 16.52 -3.31
CA SER A 161 -0.13 16.09 -4.11
C SER A 161 0.25 15.19 -5.31
N THR A 162 1.49 14.73 -5.35
CA THR A 162 2.00 13.85 -6.42
C THR A 162 1.70 12.35 -6.24
N PRO A 163 1.46 11.78 -5.04
CA PRO A 163 1.17 10.35 -4.94
C PRO A 163 -0.27 10.04 -5.37
N ALA A 164 -0.50 8.78 -5.74
CA ALA A 164 -1.80 8.30 -6.20
C ALA A 164 -2.06 6.85 -5.82
N VAL A 165 -3.33 6.45 -5.88
CA VAL A 165 -3.79 5.06 -5.77
C VAL A 165 -4.35 4.62 -7.12
N THR A 166 -3.79 3.55 -7.68
CA THR A 166 -4.33 2.89 -8.87
C THR A 166 -5.20 1.72 -8.44
N ILE A 167 -6.49 1.81 -8.78
CA ILE A 167 -7.48 0.78 -8.53
C ILE A 167 -7.65 -0.03 -9.80
N SER A 168 -7.55 -1.36 -9.66
CA SER A 168 -7.69 -2.29 -10.78
C SER A 168 -8.80 -3.30 -10.52
N THR A 169 -9.38 -3.83 -11.59
CA THR A 169 -10.27 -5.00 -11.50
C THR A 169 -9.44 -6.26 -11.35
N ILE A 170 -9.90 -7.20 -10.53
CA ILE A 170 -9.40 -8.58 -10.60
C ILE A 170 -9.72 -9.11 -12.00
N PRO A 171 -8.74 -9.58 -12.79
CA PRO A 171 -9.03 -10.23 -14.05
C PRO A 171 -9.99 -11.40 -13.78
N ALA A 172 -11.12 -11.44 -14.48
CA ALA A 172 -12.01 -12.59 -14.43
C ALA A 172 -11.16 -13.85 -14.73
N PRO A 173 -11.36 -14.96 -13.98
CA PRO A 173 -10.65 -16.18 -14.29
C PRO A 173 -10.91 -16.52 -15.76
N GLU A 174 -9.84 -16.56 -16.54
CA GLU A 174 -9.87 -16.93 -17.95
C GLU A 174 -10.66 -18.25 -18.02
N LYS A 175 -11.85 -18.23 -18.65
CA LYS A 175 -12.67 -19.44 -18.79
C LYS A 175 -11.73 -20.49 -19.36
N ALA A 176 -11.46 -21.55 -18.59
CA ALA A 176 -10.68 -22.68 -19.08
C ALA A 176 -11.40 -23.21 -20.33
N SER A 177 -10.91 -22.82 -21.50
CA SER A 177 -11.31 -23.37 -22.78
C SER A 177 -10.65 -24.73 -22.90
N GLY A 178 -11.18 -25.69 -22.16
CA GLY A 178 -10.82 -27.09 -22.23
C GLY A 178 -12.11 -27.87 -22.17
N GLU A 179 -12.40 -28.61 -23.23
CA GLU A 179 -13.55 -29.50 -23.34
C GLU A 179 -13.74 -30.30 -22.04
N ARG A 180 -14.97 -30.31 -21.52
CA ARG A 180 -15.37 -31.15 -20.39
C ARG A 180 -15.25 -32.62 -20.78
N GLY A 181 -14.08 -33.21 -20.57
CA GLY A 181 -13.94 -34.65 -20.43
C GLY A 181 -14.77 -35.09 -19.23
N LYS A 182 -15.77 -35.95 -19.46
CA LYS A 182 -16.63 -36.52 -18.41
C LYS A 182 -15.78 -37.16 -17.32
N ALA A 183 -15.80 -36.60 -16.11
CA ALA A 183 -15.27 -37.26 -14.94
C ALA A 183 -16.24 -38.40 -14.53
N GLN A 184 -15.83 -39.64 -14.75
CA GLN A 184 -16.43 -40.79 -14.09
C GLN A 184 -15.89 -40.85 -12.66
N TYR A 185 -16.77 -40.75 -11.68
CA TYR A 185 -16.44 -41.07 -10.29
C TYR A 185 -16.39 -42.60 -10.16
N ILE A 186 -15.21 -43.15 -9.84
CA ILE A 186 -15.09 -44.50 -9.29
C ILE A 186 -15.10 -44.32 -7.78
N LEU A 187 -16.19 -44.75 -7.14
CA LEU A 187 -16.24 -44.96 -5.70
C LEU A 187 -15.54 -46.29 -5.39
N GLY A 188 -14.48 -46.23 -4.58
CA GLY A 188 -13.83 -47.36 -3.94
C GLY A 188 -13.61 -47.02 -2.47
#